data_AF-A0A7X5DCP8-F1
#
_entry.id   AF-A0A7X5DCP8-F1
#
_cell.length_a   1.000
_cell.length_b   1.000
_cell.length_c   1.000
_cell.angle_alpha   90.00
_cell.angle_beta   90.00
_cell.angle_gamma   90.00
#
_symmetry.space_group_name_H-M   'P 1'
#
loop_
_entity.id
_entity.type
_entity.pdbx_description
1 polymer ?
#
loop_
_entity_poly.entity_id
_entity_poly.type
_entity_poly.pdbx_seq_one_letter_code
_entity_poly.pdbx_strand_id
1 'polypeptide(L)'
;MRSHPGLALAYFACVIGITMVVASPVFAGISLAGAALAALAARGRAALPGLGASVVLVVFVTAVNPLFNTAGSTVLLQVFGRPYTAEALLFGAVLAAQLAASLLWFSAAGRALTPEKATYLFG
;
A
#
# COMPACT_ATOMS: atom_id res chain seq x y z
N MET A 1 -14.48 -13.76 17.44
CA MET A 1 -15.37 -13.31 16.35
C MET A 1 -15.37 -14.38 15.26
N ARG A 2 -16.51 -15.03 15.02
CA ARG A 2 -16.68 -15.99 13.91
C ARG A 2 -16.81 -15.20 12.60
N SER A 3 -15.68 -14.87 11.99
CA SER A 3 -15.67 -14.17 10.70
C SER A 3 -16.04 -15.16 9.59
N HIS A 4 -17.20 -14.97 8.95
CA HIS A 4 -17.56 -15.66 7.72
C HIS A 4 -16.48 -15.39 6.66
N PRO A 5 -15.77 -16.42 6.14
CA PRO A 5 -14.59 -16.22 5.31
C PRO A 5 -14.89 -15.44 4.03
N GLY A 6 -16.08 -15.62 3.45
CA GLY A 6 -16.55 -14.88 2.28
C GLY A 6 -16.71 -13.37 2.53
N LEU A 7 -17.21 -12.97 3.71
CA LEU A 7 -17.35 -11.54 4.05
C LEU A 7 -15.98 -10.88 4.27
N ALA A 8 -15.03 -11.59 4.87
CA ALA A 8 -13.67 -11.10 5.02
C ALA A 8 -12.98 -10.93 3.65
N LEU A 9 -13.13 -11.91 2.75
CA LEU A 9 -12.59 -11.82 1.39
C LEU A 9 -13.19 -10.64 0.61
N ALA A 10 -14.51 -10.49 0.63
CA ALA A 10 -15.19 -9.38 -0.04
C ALA A 10 -14.75 -8.01 0.52
N TYR A 11 -14.64 -7.90 1.85
CA TYR A 11 -14.14 -6.69 2.50
C TYR A 11 -12.71 -6.33 2.05
N PHE A 12 -11.77 -7.30 2.08
CA PHE A 12 -10.39 -7.04 1.66
C PHE A 12 -10.29 -6.73 0.16
N ALA A 13 -11.06 -7.43 -0.69
CA ALA A 13 -11.09 -7.16 -2.12
C ALA A 13 -11.61 -5.74 -2.42
N CYS A 14 -12.69 -5.32 -1.76
CA CYS A 14 -13.22 -3.96 -1.88
C CYS A 14 -12.22 -2.91 -1.39
N VAL A 15 -11.58 -3.14 -0.23
CA VAL A 15 -10.58 -2.21 0.31
C VAL A 15 -9.39 -2.06 -0.63
N ILE A 16 -8.83 -3.17 -1.14
CA ILE A 16 -7.71 -3.15 -2.09
C ILE A 16 -8.11 -2.43 -3.38
N GLY A 17 -9.29 -2.73 -3.92
CA GLY A 17 -9.82 -2.09 -5.11
C GLY A 17 -10.00 -0.58 -4.94
N ILE A 18 -10.63 -0.15 -3.83
CA ILE A 18 -10.81 1.28 -3.53
C ILE A 18 -9.46 1.97 -3.33
N THR A 19 -8.52 1.34 -2.63
CA THR A 19 -7.17 1.88 -2.43
C THR A 19 -6.45 2.11 -3.76
N MET A 20 -6.65 1.27 -4.77
CA MET A 20 -6.02 1.42 -6.09
C MET A 20 -6.73 2.44 -6.99
N VAL A 21 -8.06 2.58 -6.90
CA VAL A 21 -8.86 3.46 -7.77
C VAL A 21 -8.74 4.94 -7.39
N VAL A 22 -8.57 5.26 -6.11
CA VAL A 22 -8.50 6.65 -5.65
C VAL A 22 -7.05 7.16 -5.66
N ALA A 23 -6.59 7.61 -6.83
CA ALA A 23 -5.26 8.23 -7.01
C ALA A 23 -5.23 9.71 -6.53
N SER A 24 -5.73 9.98 -5.32
CA SER A 24 -5.61 11.30 -4.68
C SER A 24 -4.49 11.27 -3.64
N PRO A 25 -3.55 12.23 -3.64
CA PRO A 25 -2.42 12.24 -2.72
C PRO A 25 -2.83 12.26 -1.24
N VAL A 26 -3.94 12.94 -0.94
CA VAL A 26 -4.53 12.96 0.41
C VAL A 26 -5.08 11.59 0.79
N PHE A 27 -5.75 10.92 -0.15
CA PHE A 27 -6.38 9.63 0.09
C PHE A 27 -5.36 8.51 0.25
N ALA A 28 -4.26 8.54 -0.51
CA ALA A 28 -3.16 7.59 -0.37
C ALA A 28 -2.46 7.72 0.99
N GLY A 29 -2.24 8.95 1.46
CA GLY A 29 -1.70 9.19 2.80
C GLY A 29 -2.59 8.64 3.91
N ILE A 30 -3.91 8.91 3.83
CA ILE A 30 -4.89 8.39 4.80
C ILE A 30 -4.97 6.86 4.75
N SER A 31 -4.96 6.26 3.55
CA SER A 31 -5.03 4.80 3.39
C SER A 31 -3.78 4.10 3.94
N LEU A 32 -2.59 4.68 3.72
CA LEU A 32 -1.34 4.17 4.29
C LEU A 32 -1.32 4.28 5.81
N ALA A 33 -1.74 5.42 6.37
CA ALA A 33 -1.84 5.62 7.81
C ALA A 33 -2.83 4.63 8.44
N GLY A 34 -4.01 4.45 7.82
CA GLY A 34 -5.01 3.46 8.24
C GLY A 34 -4.49 2.03 8.19
N ALA A 35 -3.79 1.64 7.12
CA ALA A 35 -3.18 0.31 6.99
C ALA A 35 -2.08 0.08 8.04
N ALA A 36 -1.25 1.09 8.32
CA ALA A 36 -0.20 1.00 9.34
C ALA A 36 -0.80 0.85 10.76
N LEU A 37 -1.81 1.66 11.08
CA LEU A 37 -2.54 1.57 12.36
C LEU A 37 -3.25 0.23 12.51
N ALA A 38 -3.89 -0.28 11.46
CA ALA A 38 -4.53 -1.60 11.47
C ALA A 38 -3.51 -2.73 11.67
N ALA A 39 -2.34 -2.65 11.02
CA ALA A 39 -1.26 -3.62 11.20
C ALA A 39 -0.69 -3.59 12.64
N LEU A 40 -0.50 -2.40 13.21
CA LEU A 40 -0.08 -2.20 14.60
C LEU A 40 -1.14 -2.69 15.59
N ALA A 41 -2.41 -2.41 15.36
CA ALA A 41 -3.50 -2.88 16.21
C ALA A 41 -3.65 -4.41 16.16
N ALA A 42 -3.41 -5.03 15.00
CA ALA A 42 -3.54 -6.47 14.84
C ALA A 42 -2.31 -7.28 15.32
N ARG A 43 -1.11 -6.69 15.32
CA ARG A 43 0.15 -7.44 15.56
C ARG A 43 1.09 -6.81 16.60
N GLY A 44 0.80 -5.60 17.08
CA GLY A 44 1.71 -4.84 17.94
C GLY A 44 3.12 -4.76 17.36
N ARG A 45 4.15 -5.06 18.16
CA ARG A 45 5.57 -5.02 17.74
C ARG A 45 5.91 -6.03 16.64
N ALA A 46 5.13 -7.09 16.47
CA ALA A 46 5.34 -8.06 15.40
C ALA A 46 4.96 -7.52 14.00
N ALA A 47 4.32 -6.35 13.90
CA ALA A 47 4.12 -5.65 12.63
C ALA A 47 5.36 -4.85 12.17
N LEU A 48 6.31 -4.55 13.06
CA LEU A 48 7.44 -3.67 12.76
C LEU A 48 8.28 -4.10 11.55
N PRO A 49 8.60 -5.40 11.33
CA PRO A 49 9.33 -5.82 10.13
C PRO A 49 8.55 -5.58 8.84
N GLY A 50 7.24 -5.83 8.85
CA GLY A 50 6.35 -5.58 7.71
C GLY A 50 6.22 -4.10 7.40
N LEU A 51 6.07 -3.26 8.42
CA LEU A 51 6.06 -1.81 8.28
C LEU A 51 7.41 -1.28 7.77
N GLY A 52 8.53 -1.81 8.27
CA GLY A 52 9.87 -1.48 7.78
C GLY A 52 10.03 -1.79 6.30
N ALA A 53 9.61 -2.97 5.86
CA ALA A 53 9.61 -3.35 4.45
C ALA A 53 8.70 -2.43 3.60
N SER A 54 7.52 -2.06 4.11
CA SER A 54 6.63 -1.09 3.47
C SER A 54 7.28 0.29 3.33
N VAL A 55 7.99 0.78 4.35
CA VAL A 55 8.69 2.07 4.28
C VAL A 55 9.81 2.04 3.24
N VAL A 56 10.61 0.96 3.20
CA VAL A 56 11.67 0.79 2.19
C VAL A 56 11.07 0.80 0.78
N LEU A 57 9.98 0.08 0.56
CA LEU A 57 9.26 0.08 -0.71
C LEU A 57 8.76 1.47 -1.08
N VAL A 58 8.16 2.19 -0.11
CA VAL A 58 7.66 3.55 -0.32
C VAL A 58 8.78 4.48 -0.76
N VAL A 59 9.88 4.50 -0.02
CA VAL A 59 11.04 5.34 -0.33
C VAL A 59 11.62 5.00 -1.70
N PHE A 60 11.80 3.70 -1.99
CA PHE A 60 12.37 3.24 -3.25
C PHE A 60 11.53 3.68 -4.45
N VAL A 61 10.23 3.34 -4.46
CA VAL A 61 9.34 3.68 -5.58
C VAL A 61 9.18 5.20 -5.71
N THR A 62 9.08 5.94 -4.60
CA THR A 62 9.02 7.41 -4.62
C THR A 62 10.26 8.01 -5.29
N ALA A 63 11.46 7.55 -4.91
CA ALA A 63 12.71 8.10 -5.43
C ALA A 63 12.98 7.71 -6.88
N VAL A 64 12.54 6.52 -7.28
CA VAL A 64 12.73 5.98 -8.63
C VAL A 64 11.71 6.56 -9.61
N ASN A 65 10.50 6.90 -9.16
CA ASN A 65 9.43 7.36 -10.05
C ASN A 65 9.79 8.57 -10.93
N PRO A 66 10.47 9.63 -10.44
CA PRO A 66 10.87 10.77 -11.27
C PRO A 66 11.92 10.44 -12.35
N LEU A 67 12.61 9.30 -12.24
CA LEU A 67 13.51 8.83 -13.30
C LEU A 67 12.74 8.33 -14.52
N PHE A 68 11.50 7.88 -14.33
CA PHE A 68 10.63 7.41 -15.40
C PHE A 68 9.63 8.48 -15.82
N ASN A 69 8.99 9.12 -14.85
CA ASN A 69 7.98 10.14 -15.05
C ASN A 69 8.59 11.52 -14.79
N THR A 70 8.75 12.31 -15.85
CA THR A 70 9.27 13.68 -15.77
C THR A 70 8.14 14.72 -15.79
N ALA A 71 6.89 14.30 -15.60
CA ALA A 71 5.75 15.21 -15.57
C ALA A 71 5.83 16.12 -14.34
N GLY A 72 5.77 17.41 -14.58
CA GLY A 72 5.82 18.43 -13.53
C GLY A 72 6.45 19.73 -14.02
N SER A 73 6.04 20.83 -13.42
CA SER A 73 6.59 22.16 -13.69
C SER A 73 7.70 22.51 -12.71
N THR A 74 7.66 21.93 -11.50
CA THR A 74 8.58 22.27 -10.40
C THR A 74 9.79 21.34 -10.39
N VAL A 75 10.86 21.74 -11.07
CA VAL A 75 12.12 20.98 -11.13
C VAL A 75 12.92 21.18 -9.85
N LEU A 76 13.23 20.10 -9.12
CA LEU A 76 14.14 20.16 -7.97
C LEU A 76 15.61 20.11 -8.41
N LEU A 77 15.92 19.19 -9.33
CA LEU A 77 17.26 18.94 -9.82
C LEU A 77 17.20 18.19 -11.16
N GLN A 78 18.33 18.04 -11.84
CA GLN A 78 18.42 17.23 -13.05
C GLN A 78 19.26 15.98 -12.80
N VAL A 79 18.70 14.82 -13.13
CA VAL A 79 19.41 13.52 -13.04
C VAL A 79 19.49 12.94 -14.45
N PHE A 80 20.70 12.58 -14.90
CA PHE A 80 20.93 12.03 -16.24
C PHE A 80 20.38 12.92 -17.39
N GLY A 81 20.42 14.25 -17.22
CA GLY A 81 19.85 15.19 -18.20
C GLY A 81 18.32 15.23 -18.24
N ARG A 82 17.63 14.61 -17.28
CA ARG A 82 16.17 14.62 -17.15
C ARG A 82 15.74 15.42 -15.92
N PRO A 83 14.66 16.21 -16.00
CA PRO A 83 14.18 16.99 -14.87
C PRO A 83 13.56 16.08 -13.81
N TYR A 84 14.06 16.19 -12.59
CA TYR A 84 13.54 15.52 -11.41
C TYR A 84 12.54 16.46 -10.72
N THR A 85 11.24 16.21 -10.92
CA THR A 85 10.17 17.14 -10.53
C THR A 85 9.50 16.78 -9.20
N ALA A 86 8.95 17.80 -8.52
CA ALA A 86 8.24 17.62 -7.25
C ALA A 86 6.95 16.83 -7.45
N GLU A 87 6.27 17.09 -8.56
CA GLU A 87 5.03 16.43 -8.95
C GLU A 87 5.25 14.94 -9.22
N ALA A 88 6.37 14.57 -9.86
CA ALA A 88 6.72 13.17 -10.06
C ALA A 88 7.11 12.47 -8.75
N LEU A 89 7.78 13.17 -7.82
CA LEU A 89 8.03 12.63 -6.48
C LEU A 89 6.72 12.33 -5.75
N LEU A 90 5.80 13.29 -5.75
CA LEU A 90 4.49 13.14 -5.13
C LEU A 90 3.71 11.97 -5.75
N PHE A 91 3.69 11.87 -7.08
CA PHE A 91 3.05 10.76 -7.76
C PHE A 91 3.67 9.41 -7.38
N GLY A 92 5.00 9.35 -7.30
CA GLY A 92 5.73 8.16 -6.84
C GLY A 92 5.34 7.76 -5.42
N ALA A 93 5.24 8.74 -4.51
CA ALA A 93 4.81 8.52 -3.13
C ALA A 93 3.39 7.96 -3.05
N VAL A 94 2.47 8.48 -3.87
CA VAL A 94 1.09 7.98 -3.95
C VAL A 94 1.06 6.53 -4.40
N LEU A 95 1.71 6.22 -5.53
CA LEU A 95 1.78 4.85 -6.06
C LEU A 95 2.37 3.88 -5.04
N ALA A 96 3.48 4.28 -4.42
CA ALA A 96 4.18 3.45 -3.48
C ALA A 96 3.38 3.21 -2.20
N ALA A 97 2.69 4.24 -1.70
CA ALA A 97 1.80 4.13 -0.55
C ALA A 97 0.62 3.19 -0.83
N GLN A 98 -0.01 3.28 -2.01
CA GLN A 98 -1.11 2.39 -2.37
C GLN A 98 -0.64 0.93 -2.48
N LEU A 99 0.55 0.69 -3.06
CA LEU A 99 1.16 -0.64 -3.14
C LEU A 99 1.52 -1.19 -1.74
N ALA A 100 2.11 -0.36 -0.88
CA ALA A 100 2.44 -0.76 0.48
C ALA A 100 1.18 -1.09 1.29
N ALA A 101 0.12 -0.29 1.18
CA ALA A 101 -1.15 -0.53 1.84
C ALA A 101 -1.80 -1.84 1.35
N SER A 102 -1.81 -2.11 0.04
CA SER A 102 -2.39 -3.34 -0.49
C SER A 102 -1.63 -4.58 0.00
N LEU A 103 -0.30 -4.55 0.06
CA LEU A 103 0.52 -5.64 0.61
C LEU A 103 0.25 -5.89 2.10
N LEU A 104 0.09 -4.82 2.89
CA LEU A 104 -0.28 -4.94 4.31
C LEU A 104 -1.68 -5.56 4.46
N TRP A 105 -2.65 -5.14 3.65
CA TRP A 105 -3.99 -5.71 3.62
C TRP A 105 -3.99 -7.18 3.19
N PHE A 106 -3.22 -7.55 2.16
CA PHE A 106 -3.03 -8.95 1.76
C PHE A 106 -2.42 -9.79 2.89
N SER A 107 -1.42 -9.26 3.59
CA SER A 107 -0.82 -9.94 4.75
C SER A 107 -1.81 -10.11 5.90
N ALA A 108 -2.71 -9.15 6.12
CA ALA A 108 -3.80 -9.28 7.08
C ALA A 108 -4.83 -10.32 6.64
N ALA A 109 -5.22 -10.33 5.36
CA ALA A 109 -6.17 -11.25 4.78
C ALA A 109 -5.70 -12.71 4.84
N GLY A 110 -4.43 -12.99 4.49
CA GLY A 110 -3.86 -14.34 4.54
C GLY A 110 -3.82 -14.95 5.93
N ARG A 111 -3.87 -14.14 7.00
CA ARG A 111 -4.03 -14.63 8.38
C ARG A 111 -5.48 -14.83 8.78
N ALA A 112 -6.40 -14.02 8.26
CA ALA A 112 -7.83 -14.17 8.51
C ALA A 112 -8.42 -15.40 7.80
N LEU A 113 -7.90 -15.70 6.60
CA LEU A 113 -8.14 -16.92 5.82
C LEU A 113 -6.98 -17.92 6.02
N THR A 114 -6.93 -18.59 7.17
CA THR A 114 -6.11 -19.81 7.28
C THR A 114 -6.67 -20.91 6.36
N PRO A 115 -5.83 -21.79 5.79
CA PRO A 115 -6.22 -22.81 4.80
C PRO A 115 -7.38 -23.70 5.29
N GLU A 116 -7.47 -23.96 6.59
CA GLU A 116 -8.56 -24.70 7.23
C GLU A 116 -9.96 -24.10 6.96
N LYS A 117 -10.06 -22.77 6.85
CA LYS A 117 -11.31 -22.06 6.52
C LYS A 117 -11.55 -21.95 5.02
N ALA A 118 -10.50 -21.99 4.20
CA ALA A 118 -10.63 -22.05 2.75
C ALA A 118 -11.14 -23.43 2.31
N THR A 119 -10.68 -24.51 2.95
CA THR A 119 -11.19 -25.86 2.72
C THR A 119 -12.68 -25.97 3.10
N TYR A 120 -13.13 -25.29 4.15
CA TYR A 120 -14.55 -25.25 4.53
C TYR A 120 -15.47 -24.45 3.57
N LEU A 121 -14.89 -23.69 2.64
CA LEU A 121 -15.65 -22.88 1.66
C LEU A 121 -15.73 -23.55 0.28
N PHE A 122 -14.81 -24.48 0.00
CA PHE A 122 -14.69 -25.20 -1.28
C PHE A 122 -14.85 -26.72 -1.14
N GLY A 123 -15.08 -27.23 0.07
CA GLY A 123 -15.32 -28.64 0.39
C GLY A 123 -16.65 -28.83 1.10
#